data_AF-A0A5E4V2S9-F1
#
_entry.id   AF-A0A5E4V2S9-F1
#
_cell.length_a   1.000
_cell.length_b   1.000
_cell.length_c   1.000
_cell.angle_alpha   90.00
_cell.angle_beta   90.00
_cell.angle_gamma   90.00
#
_symmetry.space_group_name_H-M   'P 1'
#
loop_
_entity.id
_entity.type
_entity.pdbx_description
1 polymer ?
#
loop_
_entity_poly.entity_id
_entity_poly.type
_entity_poly.pdbx_seq_one_letter_code
_entity_poly.pdbx_strand_id
1 'polypeptide(L)'
;MICLAIERGVAPEQLAKALAVDISSVRRKIGLLDGICPEAIDLLKDRQFSPELSRALRKMKPMRQVECVELMNSVNNLSVPYAEALLVATPENQLIAGRKPAKLAGLSAEQMSLMEREMGNLQVQYKLVEQTYGQDVLNLVIAKGFLSKLMENEAVRRFISKYQPDLVAEFEAIIATLALDQPHVSERVQASSK
;
A
#
# COMPACT_ATOMS: atom_id res chain seq x y z
N MET A 1 -15.54 -11.10 -3.35
CA MET A 1 -15.80 -12.42 -2.72
C MET A 1 -17.15 -12.48 -2.00
N ILE A 2 -17.46 -11.58 -1.05
CA ILE A 2 -18.74 -11.63 -0.30
C ILE A 2 -19.98 -11.45 -1.20
N CYS A 3 -20.02 -10.43 -2.07
CA CYS A 3 -21.16 -10.22 -2.97
C CYS A 3 -21.37 -11.41 -3.92
N LEU A 4 -20.27 -11.95 -4.45
CA LEU A 4 -20.27 -13.07 -5.38
C LEU A 4 -20.79 -14.38 -4.73
N ALA A 5 -20.56 -14.57 -3.42
CA ALA A 5 -21.13 -15.70 -2.68
C ALA A 5 -22.64 -15.58 -2.49
N ILE A 6 -23.16 -14.37 -2.31
CA ILE A 6 -24.60 -14.10 -2.15
C ILE A 6 -25.33 -14.22 -3.48
N GLU A 7 -24.74 -13.74 -4.58
CA GLU A 7 -25.25 -13.95 -5.95
C GLU A 7 -25.36 -15.44 -6.29
N ARG A 8 -24.48 -16.28 -5.71
CA ARG A 8 -24.52 -17.75 -5.83
C ARG A 8 -25.51 -18.42 -4.86
N GLY A 9 -26.36 -17.65 -4.16
CA GLY A 9 -27.45 -18.14 -3.32
C GLY A 9 -27.08 -18.41 -1.86
N VAL A 10 -25.90 -17.98 -1.39
CA VAL A 10 -25.52 -18.16 0.03
C VAL A 10 -26.17 -17.08 0.89
N ALA A 11 -26.93 -17.49 1.91
CA ALA A 11 -27.57 -16.56 2.83
C ALA A 11 -26.53 -15.78 3.67
N PRO A 12 -26.73 -14.47 3.92
CA PRO A 12 -25.82 -13.65 4.72
C PRO A 12 -25.53 -14.22 6.12
N GLU A 13 -26.53 -14.87 6.73
CA GLU A 13 -26.46 -15.55 8.02
C GLU A 13 -25.48 -16.75 7.96
N GLN A 14 -25.51 -17.50 6.86
CA GLN A 14 -24.61 -18.64 6.63
C GLN A 14 -23.18 -18.17 6.38
N LEU A 15 -23.02 -17.06 5.65
CA LEU A 15 -21.71 -16.45 5.39
C LEU A 15 -21.06 -15.93 6.67
N ALA A 16 -21.84 -15.26 7.53
CA ALA A 16 -21.42 -14.77 8.84
C ALA A 16 -20.92 -15.92 9.73
N LYS A 17 -21.69 -17.03 9.77
CA LYS A 17 -21.34 -18.24 10.54
C LYS A 17 -20.09 -18.93 9.99
N ALA A 18 -19.95 -19.05 8.67
CA ALA A 18 -18.82 -19.71 8.03
C ALA A 18 -17.50 -18.91 8.18
N LEU A 19 -17.58 -17.58 8.17
CA LEU A 19 -16.42 -16.70 8.30
C LEU A 19 -16.14 -16.27 9.74
N ALA A 20 -16.95 -16.71 10.71
CA ALA A 20 -16.91 -16.28 12.12
C ALA A 20 -16.92 -14.75 12.28
N VAL A 21 -17.73 -14.05 11.46
CA VAL A 21 -17.86 -12.59 11.47
C VAL A 21 -19.29 -12.19 11.81
N ASP A 22 -19.46 -11.06 12.49
CA ASP A 22 -20.78 -10.53 12.80
C ASP A 22 -21.61 -10.24 11.54
N ILE A 23 -22.90 -10.56 11.60
CA ILE A 23 -23.82 -10.42 10.46
C ILE A 23 -23.99 -8.97 10.02
N SER A 24 -23.86 -7.99 10.93
CA SER A 24 -23.92 -6.57 10.58
C SER A 24 -22.71 -6.15 9.74
N SER A 25 -21.54 -6.77 9.96
CA SER A 25 -20.33 -6.54 9.17
C SER A 25 -20.45 -7.14 7.77
N VAL A 26 -21.09 -8.31 7.64
CA VAL A 26 -21.44 -8.89 6.34
C VAL A 26 -22.41 -7.96 5.59
N ARG A 27 -23.48 -7.48 6.25
CA ARG A 27 -24.43 -6.53 5.65
C ARG A 27 -23.79 -5.20 5.22
N ARG A 28 -22.88 -4.64 6.00
CA ARG A 28 -22.12 -3.43 5.62
C ARG A 28 -21.24 -3.67 4.40
N LYS A 29 -20.61 -4.84 4.29
CA LYS A 29 -19.77 -5.20 3.13
C LYS A 29 -20.58 -5.48 1.86
N ILE A 30 -21.82 -5.98 1.99
CA ILE A 30 -22.75 -6.16 0.85
C ILE A 30 -23.09 -4.81 0.22
N GLY A 31 -23.48 -3.83 1.05
CA GLY A 31 -23.83 -2.49 0.59
C GLY A 31 -22.61 -1.58 0.34
N LEU A 32 -21.38 -2.09 0.36
CA LEU A 32 -20.16 -1.29 0.24
C LEU A 32 -19.99 -0.71 -1.17
N LEU A 33 -20.27 -1.53 -2.18
CA LEU A 33 -20.07 -1.22 -3.60
C LEU A 33 -21.30 -0.55 -4.24
N ASP A 34 -22.42 -0.53 -3.53
CA ASP A 34 -23.66 0.06 -4.02
C ASP A 34 -23.52 1.58 -4.22
N GLY A 35 -23.68 2.04 -5.47
CA GLY A 35 -23.51 3.43 -5.89
C GLY A 35 -22.08 3.85 -6.21
N ILE A 36 -21.13 2.92 -6.34
CA ILE A 36 -19.79 3.15 -6.90
C ILE A 36 -19.75 2.58 -8.33
N CYS A 37 -19.19 3.33 -9.28
CA CYS A 37 -19.05 2.86 -10.65
C CYS A 37 -18.02 1.72 -10.78
N PRO A 38 -18.18 0.80 -11.75
CA PRO A 38 -17.34 -0.39 -11.87
C PRO A 38 -15.85 -0.05 -12.02
N GLU A 39 -15.51 1.03 -12.73
CA GLU A 39 -14.14 1.48 -12.92
C GLU A 39 -13.49 1.90 -11.60
N ALA A 40 -14.23 2.61 -10.74
CA ALA A 40 -13.74 2.98 -9.40
C ALA A 40 -13.66 1.76 -8.47
N ILE A 41 -14.52 0.75 -8.64
CA ILE A 41 -14.43 -0.52 -7.91
C ILE A 41 -13.17 -1.29 -8.31
N ASP A 42 -12.86 -1.33 -9.61
CA ASP A 42 -11.66 -2.00 -10.13
C ASP A 42 -10.37 -1.37 -9.58
N LEU A 43 -10.35 -0.06 -9.38
CA LEU A 43 -9.25 0.66 -8.74
C LEU A 43 -9.12 0.39 -7.23
N LEU A 44 -10.18 -0.12 -6.58
CA LEU A 44 -10.23 -0.42 -5.14
C LEU A 44 -10.11 -1.91 -4.81
N LYS A 45 -10.18 -2.81 -5.79
CA LYS A 45 -10.36 -4.26 -5.60
C LYS A 45 -9.28 -4.93 -4.73
N ASP A 46 -8.03 -4.46 -4.83
CA ASP A 46 -6.87 -5.00 -4.12
C ASP A 46 -6.38 -4.08 -2.99
N ARG A 47 -7.20 -3.10 -2.60
CA ARG A 47 -6.86 -2.09 -1.59
C ARG A 47 -7.58 -2.35 -0.28
N GLN A 48 -6.89 -2.10 0.83
CA GLN A 48 -7.52 -2.05 2.15
C GLN A 48 -8.00 -0.63 2.42
N PHE A 49 -9.29 -0.48 2.75
CA PHE A 49 -9.88 0.81 3.08
C PHE A 49 -11.08 0.64 4.02
N SER A 50 -11.42 1.72 4.72
CA SER A 50 -12.57 1.75 5.61
C SER A 50 -13.88 1.79 4.79
N PRO A 51 -14.93 1.05 5.20
CA PRO A 51 -16.23 1.09 4.53
C PRO A 51 -16.83 2.49 4.41
N GLU A 52 -16.52 3.39 5.34
CA GLU A 52 -16.99 4.77 5.39
C GLU A 52 -16.49 5.60 4.20
N LEU A 53 -15.35 5.26 3.61
CA LEU A 53 -14.83 5.89 2.38
C LEU A 53 -15.82 5.77 1.22
N SER A 54 -16.51 4.63 1.09
CA SER A 54 -17.54 4.43 0.07
C SER A 54 -18.69 5.44 0.20
N ARG A 55 -18.98 5.95 1.40
CA ARG A 55 -20.06 6.91 1.63
C ARG A 55 -19.73 8.28 1.05
N ALA A 56 -18.44 8.66 1.03
CA ALA A 56 -17.97 9.89 0.39
C ALA A 56 -18.03 9.77 -1.13
N LEU A 57 -17.52 8.67 -1.71
CA LEU A 57 -17.54 8.42 -3.15
C LEU A 57 -18.97 8.39 -3.73
N ARG A 58 -19.92 7.77 -3.01
CA ARG A 58 -21.34 7.72 -3.38
C ARG A 58 -22.06 9.07 -3.49
N LYS A 59 -21.41 10.18 -3.11
CA LYS A 59 -21.97 11.53 -3.26
C LYS A 59 -21.51 12.20 -4.56
N MET A 60 -20.57 11.59 -5.27
CA MET A 60 -20.00 12.06 -6.52
C MET A 60 -20.56 11.27 -7.72
N LYS A 61 -20.53 11.88 -8.91
CA LYS A 61 -20.85 11.22 -10.17
C LYS A 61 -19.75 10.23 -10.58
N PRO A 62 -20.03 9.23 -11.44
CA PRO A 62 -19.08 8.17 -11.83
C PRO A 62 -17.69 8.67 -12.22
N MET A 63 -17.59 9.61 -13.16
CA MET A 63 -16.30 10.15 -13.61
C MET A 63 -15.46 10.73 -12.47
N ARG A 64 -16.11 11.41 -11.52
CA ARG A 64 -15.45 12.01 -10.36
C ARG A 64 -15.09 10.96 -9.30
N GLN A 65 -15.86 9.88 -9.18
CA GLN A 65 -15.48 8.75 -8.32
C GLN A 65 -14.16 8.14 -8.78
N VAL A 66 -14.00 7.90 -10.09
CA VAL A 66 -12.76 7.38 -10.68
C VAL A 66 -11.60 8.33 -10.39
N GLU A 67 -11.74 9.61 -10.75
CA GLU A 67 -10.69 10.62 -10.55
C GLU A 67 -10.29 10.74 -9.07
N CYS A 68 -11.26 10.75 -8.15
CA CYS A 68 -10.97 10.77 -6.72
C CYS A 68 -10.20 9.53 -6.28
N VAL A 69 -10.61 8.33 -6.71
CA VAL A 69 -9.91 7.10 -6.36
C VAL A 69 -8.49 7.06 -6.97
N GLU A 70 -8.31 7.57 -8.19
CA GLU A 70 -6.99 7.72 -8.80
C GLU A 70 -6.09 8.69 -8.01
N LEU A 71 -6.62 9.86 -7.61
CA LEU A 71 -5.90 10.81 -6.77
C LEU A 71 -5.49 10.15 -5.44
N MET A 72 -6.41 9.45 -4.78
CA MET A 72 -6.16 8.72 -3.53
C MET A 72 -5.11 7.62 -3.70
N ASN A 73 -5.15 6.87 -4.80
CA ASN A 73 -4.16 5.85 -5.11
C ASN A 73 -2.79 6.46 -5.45
N SER A 74 -2.74 7.59 -6.14
CA SER A 74 -1.49 8.27 -6.54
C SER A 74 -0.65 8.72 -5.34
N VAL A 75 -1.32 9.00 -4.22
CA VAL A 75 -0.71 9.37 -2.94
C VAL A 75 -0.75 8.24 -1.90
N ASN A 76 -1.20 7.04 -2.30
CA ASN A 76 -1.38 5.87 -1.44
C ASN A 76 -2.15 6.18 -0.12
N ASN A 77 -3.16 7.05 -0.19
CA ASN A 77 -3.96 7.47 0.96
C ASN A 77 -5.45 7.17 0.74
N LEU A 78 -5.91 6.03 1.28
CA LEU A 78 -7.32 5.62 1.27
C LEU A 78 -8.04 5.93 2.60
N SER A 79 -7.68 7.03 3.25
CA SER A 79 -8.32 7.46 4.49
C SER A 79 -9.66 8.17 4.25
N VAL A 80 -10.58 8.03 5.20
CA VAL A 80 -11.89 8.70 5.18
C VAL A 80 -11.74 10.23 5.15
N PRO A 81 -10.88 10.87 5.96
CA PRO A 81 -10.72 12.32 5.93
C PRO A 81 -10.27 12.85 4.56
N TYR A 82 -9.41 12.09 3.86
CA TYR A 82 -8.94 12.50 2.53
C TYR A 82 -10.05 12.40 1.47
N ALA A 83 -10.87 11.34 1.52
CA ALA A 83 -12.06 11.24 0.66
C ALA A 83 -13.07 12.35 0.94
N GLU A 84 -13.26 12.74 2.20
CA GLU A 84 -14.13 13.86 2.60
C GLU A 84 -13.60 15.21 2.11
N ALA A 85 -12.29 15.44 2.17
CA ALA A 85 -11.67 16.63 1.62
C ALA A 85 -11.87 16.73 0.10
N LEU A 86 -11.64 15.64 -0.64
CA LEU A 86 -11.88 15.57 -2.08
C LEU A 86 -13.35 15.80 -2.42
N LEU A 87 -14.27 15.28 -1.60
CA LEU A 87 -15.71 15.51 -1.75
C LEU A 87 -16.08 16.98 -1.57
N VAL A 88 -15.47 17.68 -0.61
CA VAL A 88 -15.71 19.12 -0.36
C VAL A 88 -15.14 19.97 -1.49
N ALA A 89 -13.98 19.59 -2.03
CA ALA A 89 -13.36 20.25 -3.17
C ALA A 89 -14.06 19.95 -4.52
N THR A 90 -15.00 19.00 -4.55
CA THR A 90 -15.69 18.61 -5.77
C THR A 90 -16.73 19.65 -6.20
N PRO A 91 -16.70 20.13 -7.46
CA PRO A 91 -17.68 21.09 -7.96
C PRO A 91 -19.08 20.47 -8.07
N GLU A 92 -20.13 21.30 -7.90
CA GLU A 92 -21.52 20.81 -7.82
C GLU A 92 -21.98 20.03 -9.05
N ASN A 93 -21.48 20.38 -10.24
CA ASN A 93 -21.79 19.69 -11.49
C ASN A 93 -21.28 18.24 -11.52
N GLN A 94 -20.33 17.88 -10.65
CA GLN A 94 -19.77 16.54 -10.49
C GLN A 94 -20.33 15.80 -9.26
N LEU A 95 -21.21 16.45 -8.49
CA LEU A 95 -21.92 15.83 -7.36
C LEU A 95 -23.27 15.25 -7.82
N ILE A 96 -23.77 14.29 -7.06
CA ILE A 96 -25.15 13.83 -7.18
C ILE A 96 -26.07 14.91 -6.59
N ALA A 97 -27.14 15.27 -7.32
CA ALA A 97 -28.06 16.33 -6.92
C ALA A 97 -28.59 16.12 -5.48
N GLY A 98 -28.58 17.19 -4.67
CA GLY A 98 -29.02 17.15 -3.27
C GLY A 98 -28.03 16.48 -2.30
N ARG A 99 -26.86 16.02 -2.75
CA ARG A 99 -25.81 15.42 -1.90
C ARG A 99 -24.61 16.32 -1.66
N LYS A 100 -24.78 17.63 -1.87
CA LYS A 100 -23.76 18.61 -1.51
C LYS A 100 -23.49 18.51 0.01
N PRO A 101 -22.25 18.26 0.45
CA PRO A 101 -21.92 18.41 1.85
C PRO A 101 -22.29 19.84 2.27
N ALA A 102 -22.95 20.01 3.42
CA ALA A 102 -22.91 21.32 4.07
C ALA A 102 -21.43 21.72 4.13
N LYS A 103 -21.07 22.93 3.66
CA LYS A 103 -19.68 23.42 3.77
C LYS A 103 -19.21 23.04 5.17
N LEU A 104 -18.15 22.23 5.27
CA LEU A 104 -17.63 21.74 6.54
C LEU A 104 -17.23 22.97 7.37
N ALA A 105 -18.17 23.47 8.16
CA ALA A 105 -17.91 24.41 9.23
C ALA A 105 -17.15 23.62 10.30
N GLY A 106 -15.84 23.44 10.12
CA GLY A 106 -15.05 22.67 11.08
C GLY A 106 -13.64 22.26 10.68
N LEU A 107 -13.23 22.28 9.41
CA LEU A 107 -11.83 22.04 9.06
C LEU A 107 -11.07 23.36 9.03
N SER A 108 -10.25 23.61 10.06
CA SER A 108 -9.34 24.77 10.04
C SER A 108 -8.24 24.55 9.00
N ALA A 109 -7.72 25.63 8.41
CA ALA A 109 -6.58 25.56 7.50
C ALA A 109 -5.36 24.85 8.12
N GLU A 110 -5.26 24.88 9.45
CA GLU A 110 -4.28 24.13 10.23
C GLU A 110 -4.47 22.62 10.15
N GLN A 111 -5.71 22.11 10.19
CA GLN A 111 -5.96 20.68 10.04
C GLN A 111 -5.68 20.20 8.62
N MET A 112 -5.94 21.05 7.62
CA MET A 112 -5.53 20.79 6.23
C MET A 112 -4.00 20.75 6.10
N SER A 113 -3.30 21.70 6.71
CA SER A 113 -1.82 21.76 6.69
C SER A 113 -1.17 20.62 7.48
N LEU A 114 -1.74 20.22 8.61
CA LEU A 114 -1.28 19.06 9.39
C LEU A 114 -1.48 17.76 8.59
N MET A 115 -2.60 17.62 7.87
CA MET A 115 -2.82 16.50 6.95
C MET A 115 -1.83 16.50 5.77
N GLU A 116 -1.59 17.65 5.13
CA GLU A 116 -0.57 17.77 4.07
C GLU A 116 0.84 17.45 4.56
N ARG A 117 1.18 17.85 5.80
CA ARG A 117 2.48 17.60 6.42
C ARG A 117 2.68 16.14 6.82
N GLU A 118 1.63 15.48 7.30
CA GLU A 118 1.66 14.02 7.54
C GLU A 118 1.70 13.23 6.21
N MET A 119 1.12 13.75 5.12
CA MET A 119 1.19 13.16 3.78
C MET A 119 2.58 13.27 3.12
N GLY A 120 3.33 14.34 3.36
CA GLY A 120 4.67 14.51 2.78
C GLY A 120 5.72 13.52 3.29
N ASN A 121 5.68 13.18 4.59
CA ASN A 121 6.75 12.38 5.20
C ASN A 121 6.74 10.91 4.76
N LEU A 122 5.57 10.29 4.64
CA LEU A 122 5.47 8.89 4.20
C LEU A 122 5.79 8.76 2.69
N GLN A 123 5.28 9.69 1.88
CA GLN A 123 5.47 9.65 0.43
C GLN A 123 6.93 9.93 0.03
N VAL A 124 7.64 10.79 0.76
CA VAL A 124 9.08 11.02 0.56
C VAL A 124 9.90 9.80 0.94
N GLN A 125 9.59 9.12 2.06
CA GLN A 125 10.34 7.93 2.46
C GLN A 125 10.19 6.76 1.48
N TYR A 126 8.97 6.50 0.97
CA TYR A 126 8.76 5.46 -0.04
C TYR A 126 9.39 5.79 -1.39
N LYS A 127 9.24 7.04 -1.86
CA LYS A 127 9.79 7.47 -3.15
C LYS A 127 11.32 7.53 -3.14
N LEU A 128 11.93 7.89 -2.01
CA LEU A 128 13.39 7.85 -1.83
C LEU A 128 13.91 6.41 -1.95
N VAL A 129 13.21 5.44 -1.35
CA VAL A 129 13.57 4.03 -1.45
C VAL A 129 13.34 3.50 -2.86
N GLU A 130 12.22 3.80 -3.53
CA GLU A 130 12.00 3.38 -4.93
C GLU A 130 13.02 3.95 -5.91
N GLN A 131 13.43 5.22 -5.72
CA GLN A 131 14.38 5.88 -6.62
C GLN A 131 15.76 5.25 -6.58
N THR A 132 16.21 4.78 -5.42
CA THR A 132 17.54 4.16 -5.30
C THR A 132 17.49 2.64 -5.39
N TYR A 133 16.36 1.99 -5.11
CA TYR A 133 16.26 0.53 -5.08
C TYR A 133 16.79 -0.14 -6.36
N GLY A 134 16.36 0.32 -7.54
CA GLY A 134 16.84 -0.22 -8.81
C GLY A 134 18.34 -0.01 -9.01
N GLN A 135 18.86 1.17 -8.65
CA GLN A 135 20.27 1.50 -8.77
C GLN A 135 21.12 0.72 -7.75
N ASP A 136 20.63 0.55 -6.53
CA ASP A 136 21.30 -0.15 -5.44
C ASP A 136 21.38 -1.66 -5.73
N VAL A 137 20.29 -2.25 -6.24
CA VAL A 137 20.27 -3.64 -6.72
C VAL A 137 21.24 -3.83 -7.87
N LEU A 138 21.25 -2.93 -8.86
CA LEU A 138 22.20 -3.00 -9.98
C LEU A 138 23.66 -2.88 -9.49
N ASN A 139 23.94 -1.91 -8.62
CA ASN A 139 25.26 -1.71 -8.03
C ASN A 139 25.71 -2.96 -7.24
N LEU A 140 24.80 -3.58 -6.48
CA LEU A 140 25.08 -4.80 -5.73
C LEU A 140 25.38 -5.98 -6.66
N VAL A 141 24.63 -6.15 -7.76
CA VAL A 141 24.89 -7.18 -8.77
C VAL A 141 26.25 -6.99 -9.43
N ILE A 142 26.60 -5.75 -9.80
CA ILE A 142 27.91 -5.42 -10.38
C ILE A 142 29.03 -5.68 -9.38
N ALA A 143 28.87 -5.22 -8.13
CA ALA A 143 29.86 -5.43 -7.08
C ALA A 143 30.11 -6.91 -6.80
N LYS A 144 29.04 -7.73 -6.72
CA LYS A 144 29.15 -9.19 -6.59
C LYS A 144 29.85 -9.82 -7.79
N GLY A 145 29.50 -9.42 -9.01
CA GLY A 145 30.14 -9.92 -10.23
C GLY A 145 31.63 -9.58 -10.29
N PHE A 146 32.01 -8.38 -9.84
CA PHE A 146 33.41 -8.00 -9.71
C PHE A 146 34.11 -8.83 -8.64
N LEU A 147 33.50 -9.00 -7.47
CA LEU A 147 34.05 -9.80 -6.37
C LEU A 147 34.26 -11.26 -6.79
N SER A 148 33.32 -11.86 -7.53
CA SER A 148 33.45 -13.20 -8.09
C SER A 148 34.68 -13.30 -8.99
N LYS A 149 34.82 -12.41 -9.97
CA LYS A 149 35.98 -12.37 -10.87
C LYS A 149 37.30 -12.15 -10.13
N LEU A 150 37.27 -11.33 -9.06
CA LEU A 150 38.44 -11.07 -8.22
C LEU A 150 38.88 -12.34 -7.48
N MET A 151 37.91 -13.10 -6.95
CA MET A 151 38.16 -14.33 -6.18
C MET A 151 38.48 -15.55 -7.06
N GLU A 152 38.07 -15.54 -8.33
CA GLU A 152 38.49 -16.51 -9.36
C GLU A 152 39.98 -16.38 -9.73
N ASN A 153 40.58 -15.19 -9.53
CA ASN A 153 42.00 -14.99 -9.78
C ASN A 153 42.84 -15.61 -8.65
N GLU A 154 43.50 -16.74 -8.93
CA GLU A 154 44.32 -17.45 -7.95
C GLU A 154 45.42 -16.61 -7.31
N ALA A 155 46.06 -15.70 -8.05
CA ALA A 155 47.12 -14.86 -7.51
C ALA A 155 46.58 -13.88 -6.46
N VAL A 156 45.41 -13.28 -6.73
CA VAL A 156 44.72 -12.38 -5.80
C VAL A 156 44.20 -13.15 -4.60
N ARG A 157 43.55 -14.29 -4.82
CA ARG A 157 43.05 -15.16 -3.74
C ARG A 157 44.17 -15.62 -2.81
N ARG A 158 45.33 -16.04 -3.35
CA ARG A 158 46.50 -16.41 -2.55
C ARG A 158 47.07 -15.23 -1.77
N PHE A 159 47.10 -14.04 -2.37
CA PHE A 159 47.55 -12.82 -1.69
C PHE A 159 46.63 -12.48 -0.51
N ILE A 160 45.32 -12.41 -0.72
CA ILE A 160 44.35 -12.10 0.33
C ILE A 160 44.39 -13.16 1.42
N SER A 161 44.42 -14.45 1.05
CA SER A 161 44.50 -15.55 2.02
C SER A 161 45.76 -15.50 2.90
N LYS A 162 46.88 -14.99 2.38
CA LYS A 162 48.14 -14.86 3.13
C LYS A 162 48.10 -13.73 4.16
N TYR A 163 47.45 -12.62 3.86
CA TYR A 163 47.47 -11.41 4.69
C TYR A 163 46.19 -11.21 5.51
N GLN A 164 45.03 -11.63 5.01
CA GLN A 164 43.72 -11.50 5.65
C GLN A 164 42.80 -12.68 5.26
N PRO A 165 42.96 -13.86 5.89
CA PRO A 165 42.18 -15.06 5.56
C PRO A 165 40.68 -14.90 5.85
N ASP A 166 40.30 -14.16 6.89
CA ASP A 166 38.89 -13.94 7.24
C ASP A 166 38.11 -13.24 6.12
N LEU A 167 38.79 -12.35 5.38
CA LEU A 167 38.19 -11.61 4.28
C LEU A 167 37.80 -12.52 3.10
N VAL A 168 38.51 -13.64 2.93
CA VAL A 168 38.17 -14.65 1.91
C VAL A 168 36.81 -15.26 2.21
N ALA A 169 36.56 -15.63 3.47
CA ALA A 169 35.29 -16.22 3.89
C ALA A 169 34.13 -15.22 3.73
N GLU A 170 34.34 -13.96 4.09
CA GLU A 170 33.34 -12.90 3.91
C GLU A 170 33.04 -12.63 2.43
N PHE A 171 34.06 -12.61 1.57
CA PHE A 171 33.85 -12.43 0.13
C PHE A 171 33.12 -13.61 -0.50
N GLU A 172 33.43 -14.85 -0.11
CA GLU A 172 32.68 -16.03 -0.55
C GLU A 172 31.23 -16.01 -0.05
N ALA A 173 30.98 -15.57 1.19
CA ALA A 173 29.64 -15.40 1.73
C ALA A 173 28.83 -14.35 0.95
N ILE A 174 29.43 -13.21 0.61
CA ILE A 174 28.80 -12.17 -0.20
C ILE A 174 28.46 -12.72 -1.60
N ILE A 175 29.36 -13.47 -2.25
CA ILE A 175 29.10 -14.08 -3.56
C ILE A 175 27.96 -15.12 -3.47
N ALA A 176 27.92 -15.91 -2.40
CA ALA A 176 26.96 -17.00 -2.21
C ALA A 176 25.53 -16.55 -1.86
N THR A 177 25.33 -15.29 -1.46
CA THR A 177 23.97 -14.78 -1.23
C THR A 177 23.17 -14.77 -2.54
N LEU A 178 22.22 -15.70 -2.67
CA LEU A 178 21.25 -15.75 -3.76
C LEU A 178 20.29 -14.55 -3.68
N ALA A 179 19.72 -14.18 -4.84
CA ALA A 179 18.90 -13.00 -5.10
C ALA A 179 17.98 -12.52 -3.97
N LEU A 180 17.78 -11.19 -3.91
CA LEU A 180 16.96 -10.42 -2.96
C LEU A 180 15.44 -10.75 -2.99
N ASP A 181 15.02 -11.94 -3.41
CA ASP A 181 13.61 -12.37 -3.42
C ASP A 181 13.19 -12.97 -2.07
N GLN A 182 13.39 -12.21 -0.99
CA GLN A 182 12.63 -12.41 0.23
C GLN A 182 11.87 -11.13 0.58
N PRO A 183 10.55 -11.05 0.29
CA PRO A 183 9.70 -10.14 1.03
C PRO A 183 9.80 -10.54 2.50
N HIS A 184 10.53 -9.74 3.28
CA HIS A 184 10.58 -9.86 4.73
C HIS A 184 9.17 -9.68 5.30
N VAL A 185 8.44 -10.78 5.44
CA VAL A 185 7.35 -10.89 6.41
C VAL A 185 8.02 -10.75 7.77
N SER A 186 7.89 -9.57 8.38
CA SER A 186 8.36 -9.29 9.73
C SER A 186 7.61 -10.19 10.71
N GLU A 187 8.17 -11.36 11.00
CA GLU A 187 7.88 -12.09 12.22
C GLU A 187 8.83 -11.62 13.34
N ARG A 188 8.19 -11.18 14.43
CA ARG A 188 8.66 -11.15 15.83
C ARG A 188 9.53 -9.97 16.29
N VAL A 189 8.91 -9.15 17.13
CA VAL A 189 9.45 -8.75 18.44
C VAL A 189 8.41 -9.25 19.47
N GLN A 190 8.60 -10.46 20.00
CA GLN A 190 9.25 -10.76 21.28
C GLN A 190 8.48 -10.27 22.51
N ALA A 191 8.07 -11.28 23.28
CA ALA A 191 7.94 -11.20 24.72
C ALA A 191 9.20 -10.61 25.36
N SER A 192 9.00 -9.72 26.34
CA SER A 192 9.81 -9.54 27.56
C SER A 192 9.07 -8.46 28.38
N SER A 193 8.42 -8.73 29.51
CA SER A 193 8.93 -9.22 30.80
C SER A 193 8.57 -8.17 31.87
N LYS A 194 7.59 -8.52 32.72
CA LYS A 194 7.67 -8.46 34.18
C LYS A 194 6.42 -9.09 34.78
#